data_AF-A0A922VWH3-F1
#
_entry.id   AF-A0A922VWH3-F1
#
_cell.length_a   1.000
_cell.length_b   1.000
_cell.length_c   1.000
_cell.angle_alpha   90.00
_cell.angle_beta   90.00
_cell.angle_gamma   90.00
#
_symmetry.space_group_name_H-M   'P 1'
#
loop_
_entity.id
_entity.type
_entity.pdbx_description
1 polymer ?
#
loop_
_entity_poly.entity_id
_entity_poly.type
_entity_poly.pdbx_seq_one_letter_code
_entity_poly.pdbx_strand_id
1 'polypeptide(L)' 'MPQVINTNIASLNAQRNLNTSQGALNTSLQRLSSGLRINSAKDDAAGLAIAEKMNSQS' A
#
# COMPACT_ATOMS: atom_id res chain seq x y z
N MET A 1 32.11 14.00 -16.70
CA MET A 1 30.85 14.29 -15.99
C MET A 1 29.71 13.90 -16.93
N PRO A 2 28.93 12.83 -16.68
CA PRO A 2 27.82 12.49 -17.55
C PRO A 2 26.77 13.60 -17.46
N GLN A 3 26.61 14.36 -18.54
CA GLN A 3 25.61 15.41 -18.63
C GLN A 3 24.27 14.71 -18.83
N VAL A 4 23.43 14.75 -17.80
CA VAL A 4 22.10 14.15 -17.78
C VAL A 4 21.16 15.05 -18.59
N ILE A 5 21.30 15.04 -19.92
CA ILE A 5 20.58 15.96 -20.82
C ILE A 5 19.14 15.50 -21.07
N ASN A 6 18.88 14.18 -21.07
CA ASN A 6 17.60 13.62 -21.53
C ASN A 6 16.77 12.90 -20.44
N THR A 7 17.33 12.53 -19.28
CA THR A 7 16.58 11.78 -18.25
C THR A 7 17.02 12.17 -16.85
N ASN A 8 16.26 13.03 -16.17
CA ASN A 8 16.57 13.46 -14.81
C ASN A 8 16.35 12.32 -13.80
N ILE A 9 17.42 11.63 -13.42
CA ILE A 9 17.41 10.50 -12.48
C ILE A 9 16.88 10.92 -11.09
N ALA A 10 17.15 12.15 -10.63
CA ALA A 10 16.62 12.65 -9.36
C ALA A 10 15.10 12.82 -9.41
N SER A 11 14.57 13.34 -10.53
CA SER A 11 13.13 13.43 -10.77
C SER A 11 12.48 12.04 -10.86
N LEU A 12 13.11 11.09 -11.56
CA LEU A 12 12.63 9.71 -11.65
C LEU A 12 12.60 9.03 -10.26
N ASN A 13 13.63 9.26 -9.44
CA ASN A 13 13.67 8.77 -8.06
C ASN A 13 12.59 9.42 -7.19
N ALA A 14 12.40 10.73 -7.30
CA ALA A 14 11.33 11.43 -6.60
C ALA A 14 9.96 10.89 -7.00
N GLN A 15 9.74 10.62 -8.29
CA GLN A 15 8.48 10.05 -8.79
C GLN A 15 8.24 8.62 -8.33
N ARG A 16 9.28 7.78 -8.25
CA ARG A 16 9.19 6.43 -7.65
C ARG A 16 8.84 6.47 -6.17
N ASN A 17 9.49 7.34 -5.41
CA ASN A 17 9.18 7.54 -3.99
C ASN A 17 7.76 8.06 -3.81
N LEU A 18 7.33 9.03 -4.64
CA LEU A 18 5.97 9.56 -4.61
C LEU A 18 4.92 8.48 -4.89
N ASN A 19 5.13 7.63 -5.91
CA ASN A 19 4.23 6.52 -6.20
C ASN A 19 4.13 5.53 -5.02
N THR A 20 5.25 5.28 -4.34
CA THR A 20 5.28 4.41 -3.16
C THR A 20 4.52 5.04 -1.99
N SER A 21 4.78 6.31 -1.70
CA SER A 21 4.07 7.06 -0.66
C SER A 21 2.57 7.17 -0.95
N GLN A 22 2.17 7.36 -2.21
CA GLN A 22 0.77 7.41 -2.63
C GLN A 22 0.08 6.05 -2.42
N GLY A 23 0.74 4.93 -2.72
CA GLY A 23 0.23 3.59 -2.44
C GLY A 23 0.04 3.33 -0.95
N ALA A 24 1.02 3.72 -0.13
CA ALA A 24 0.94 3.62 1.33
C ALA A 24 -0.17 4.51 1.92
N LEU A 25 -0.37 5.71 1.36
CA LEU A 25 -1.46 6.61 1.74
C LEU A 25 -2.82 6.00 1.42
N ASN A 26 -3.01 5.48 0.20
CA ASN A 26 -4.26 4.83 -0.20
C ASN A 26 -4.60 3.65 0.72
N THR A 27 -3.61 2.83 1.07
CA THR A 27 -3.80 1.70 2.01
C THR A 27 -4.18 2.19 3.41
N SER A 28 -3.57 3.29 3.86
CA SER A 28 -3.89 3.89 5.16
C SER A 28 -5.30 4.49 5.18
N LEU A 29 -5.72 5.13 4.08
CA LEU A 29 -7.08 5.65 3.91
C LEU A 29 -8.13 4.53 3.87
N GLN A 30 -7.84 3.43 3.17
CA GLN A 30 -8.72 2.25 3.18
C GLN A 30 -8.89 1.71 4.60
N ARG A 31 -7.79 1.51 5.34
CA ARG A 31 -7.84 1.04 6.74
C ARG A 31 -8.63 1.99 7.64
N LEU A 32 -8.40 3.30 7.51
CA LEU A 32 -9.16 4.31 8.25
C LEU A 32 -10.66 4.25 7.94
N SER A 33 -11.04 4.15 6.66
CA SER A 33 -12.44 4.09 6.24
C SER A 33 -13.15 2.82 6.71
N SER A 34 -12.44 1.69 6.76
CA SER A 34 -12.99 0.40 7.17
C SER A 34 -12.99 0.16 8.67
N GLY A 35 -12.10 0.83 9.42
CA GLY A 35 -11.74 0.47 10.79
C GLY A 35 -10.98 -0.86 10.95
N LEU A 36 -10.79 -1.63 9.87
CA LEU A 36 -10.14 -2.94 9.87
C LEU A 36 -8.68 -2.81 9.42
N ARG A 37 -7.77 -3.49 10.13
CA ARG A 37 -6.35 -3.54 9.74
C ARG A 37 -6.12 -4.38 8.48
N ILE A 38 -6.99 -5.37 8.22
CA ILE A 38 -6.92 -6.29 7.07
C ILE A 38 -8.16 -6.00 6.23
N ASN A 39 -7.95 -5.39 5.06
CA ASN A 39 -9.04 -4.96 4.18
C ASN A 39 -9.23 -5.82 2.94
N SER A 40 -8.27 -6.70 2.63
CA SER A 40 -8.42 -7.63 1.52
C SER A 40 -7.70 -8.95 1.79
N ALA A 41 -8.25 -10.04 1.22
CA ALA A 41 -7.60 -11.36 1.18
C ALA A 41 -6.26 -11.32 0.44
N LYS A 42 -6.01 -10.26 -0.34
CA LYS A 42 -4.76 -10.05 -1.08
C LYS A 42 -3.62 -9.57 -0.19
N ASP A 43 -3.95 -8.85 0.89
CA ASP A 43 -2.95 -8.32 1.84
C ASP A 43 -2.56 -9.37 2.90
N ASP A 44 -3.50 -10.22 3.32
CA ASP A 44 -3.26 -11.38 4.19
C ASP A 44 -4.43 -12.37 4.13
N ALA A 45 -4.35 -13.36 3.22
CA ALA A 45 -5.39 -14.38 3.05
C ALA A 45 -5.60 -15.23 4.31
N ALA A 46 -4.53 -15.48 5.08
CA ALA A 46 -4.60 -16.26 6.32
C ALA A 46 -5.22 -15.43 7.46
N GLY A 47 -4.82 -14.16 7.57
CA GLY A 47 -5.40 -13.23 8.54
C GLY A 47 -6.88 -12.93 8.30
N LEU A 48 -7.32 -12.86 7.03
CA LEU A 48 -8.74 -12.72 6.70
C LEU A 48 -9.54 -13.96 7.08
N ALA A 49 -9.06 -15.16 6.78
CA ALA A 49 -9.75 -16.41 7.11
C ALA A 49 -9.91 -16.60 8.63
N ILE A 50 -8.91 -16.18 9.43
CA ILE A 50 -9.01 -16.20 10.89
C ILE A 50 -10.04 -15.17 11.38
N ALA A 51 -10.03 -13.95 10.81
CA ALA A 51 -11.00 -12.92 11.18
C ALA A 51 -12.44 -13.34 10.85
N GLU A 52 -12.68 -13.95 9.69
CA GLU A 52 -13.99 -14.52 9.32
C GLU A 52 -14.40 -15.65 10.24
N LYS A 53 -13.47 -16.55 10.59
CA LYS A 53 -13.74 -17.61 11.57
C LYS A 53 -14.07 -17.06 12.95
N MET A 54 -13.38 -16.04 13.43
CA MET A 54 -13.67 -15.40 14.72
C MET A 54 -15.04 -14.69 14.71
N ASN A 55 -15.42 -14.08 13.59
CA ASN A 55 -16.75 -13.48 13.42
C ASN A 55 -17.85 -14.56 13.35
N SER A 56 -17.59 -15.70 12.70
CA SER A 56 -18.57 -16.81 12.65
C SER A 56 -18.73 -17.54 13.99
N GLN A 57 -17.82 -17.32 14.94
CA GLN A 57 -17.86 -17.91 16.28
C GLN A 57 -18.49 -16.96 17.34
N SER A 58 -18.86 -15.74 16.95
CA SER A 58 -19.56 -14.76 17.80
C SER A 58 -21.04 -14.73 17.46
#